data_AF-A0A7K3ZUS5-F1
#
_entry.id   AF-A0A7K3ZUS5-F1
#
_cell.length_a   1.000
_cell.length_b   1.000
_cell.length_c   1.000
_cell.angle_alpha   90.00
_cell.angle_beta   90.00
_cell.angle_gamma   90.00
#
_symmetry.space_group_name_H-M   'P 1'
#
loop_
_entity.id
_entity.type
_entity.pdbx_description
1 polymer ?
#
loop_
_entity_poly.entity_id
_entity_poly.type
_entity_poly.pdbx_seq_one_letter_code
_entity_poly.pdbx_strand_id
1 'polypeptide(L)'
;MKLSSFMNSVYPEGNPSSRIKKSRKDMIFSLEDLADRIGERPDRARVEELVGGEASQIELLLSSQPDKRCAMIWGYVSSLAAERSPLPLRLPARDYVGLELAGGSIILEKGRDHVGERMSGGRIKIEGAAGDYLGQEMKGGGIVAAGCRDYAFRQMKGGWGVVKGDAGKFLGLGNSGGRIAVQGSCRERAGWMMRAGRLFVRGDAGEYLGLLMSGGEIMVRGEAGRRAGWRSKGGRIAASRFGPEAADGALELG
;
A
#
# COMPACT_ATOMS: atom_id res chain seq x y z
N MET A 1 -68.94 -21.24 3.40
CA MET A 1 -67.51 -20.91 3.67
C MET A 1 -66.94 -20.24 2.43
N LYS A 2 -66.39 -19.03 2.54
CA LYS A 2 -65.77 -18.33 1.40
C LYS A 2 -64.33 -18.84 1.21
N LEU A 3 -63.98 -19.24 -0.01
CA LEU A 3 -62.67 -19.78 -0.42
C LEU A 3 -61.47 -18.90 -0.01
N SER A 4 -61.67 -17.59 0.15
CA SER A 4 -60.64 -16.64 0.58
C SER A 4 -60.10 -16.92 1.99
N SER A 5 -60.91 -17.51 2.87
CA SER A 5 -60.50 -17.84 4.24
C SER A 5 -59.56 -19.04 4.33
N PHE A 6 -59.53 -19.90 3.31
CA PHE A 6 -58.73 -21.13 3.32
C PHE A 6 -57.32 -20.91 2.73
N MET A 7 -57.16 -19.96 1.81
CA MET A 7 -55.84 -19.63 1.23
C MET A 7 -54.92 -18.90 2.22
N ASN A 8 -55.48 -18.08 3.13
CA ASN A 8 -54.70 -17.33 4.13
C ASN A 8 -54.18 -18.18 5.30
N SER A 9 -54.71 -19.39 5.52
CA SER A 9 -54.19 -20.29 6.58
C SER A 9 -53.07 -21.21 6.09
N VAL A 10 -52.91 -21.38 4.77
CA VAL A 10 -51.91 -22.27 4.16
C VAL A 10 -50.68 -21.49 3.69
N TYR A 11 -50.84 -20.22 3.35
CA TYR A 11 -49.74 -19.31 3.03
C TYR A 11 -49.81 -18.07 3.95
N PRO A 12 -49.15 -18.08 5.12
CA PRO A 12 -48.94 -16.83 5.84
C PRO A 12 -48.15 -15.93 4.89
N GLU A 13 -48.75 -14.80 4.49
CA GLU A 13 -48.05 -13.75 3.77
C GLU A 13 -46.87 -13.28 4.63
N GLY A 14 -45.71 -13.91 4.40
CA GLY A 14 -44.47 -13.57 5.05
C GLY A 14 -44.16 -12.13 4.67
N ASN A 15 -44.28 -11.23 5.65
CA ASN A 15 -44.02 -9.81 5.55
C ASN A 15 -42.78 -9.53 4.68
N PRO A 16 -42.93 -9.11 3.41
CA PRO A 16 -41.81 -8.85 2.54
C PRO A 16 -41.36 -7.40 2.74
N SER A 17 -41.01 -7.00 3.97
CA SER A 17 -40.69 -5.58 4.21
C SER A 17 -39.70 -5.30 5.36
N SER A 18 -38.47 -5.80 5.22
CA SER A 18 -37.31 -5.11 5.82
C SER A 18 -36.04 -5.09 4.97
N ARG A 19 -36.01 -5.82 3.83
CA ARG A 19 -34.80 -5.98 3.00
C ARG A 19 -34.72 -5.12 1.72
N ILE A 20 -35.73 -4.30 1.42
CA ILE A 20 -35.73 -3.47 0.20
C ILE A 20 -36.25 -2.07 0.54
N LYS A 21 -35.37 -1.23 1.11
CA LYS A 21 -35.57 0.24 1.21
C LYS A 21 -34.29 1.03 0.93
N LYS A 22 -33.38 0.51 0.09
CA LYS A 22 -32.48 1.41 -0.66
C LYS A 22 -33.21 1.77 -1.94
N SER A 23 -33.47 3.06 -2.15
CA SER A 23 -34.06 3.51 -3.40
C SER A 23 -33.06 3.23 -4.54
N ARG A 24 -33.53 3.12 -5.78
CA ARG A 24 -32.66 3.01 -6.97
C ARG A 24 -31.66 4.18 -7.09
N LYS A 25 -31.93 5.29 -6.38
CA LYS A 25 -31.07 6.47 -6.25
C LYS A 25 -29.85 6.24 -5.32
N ASP A 26 -29.91 5.23 -4.45
CA ASP A 26 -28.87 4.94 -3.45
C ASP A 26 -27.85 3.88 -3.91
N MET A 27 -28.07 3.26 -5.07
CA MET A 27 -27.15 2.30 -5.67
C MET A 27 -26.05 3.02 -6.48
N ILE A 28 -24.83 2.50 -6.39
CA ILE A 28 -23.67 2.91 -7.18
C ILE A 28 -23.48 1.88 -8.29
N PHE A 29 -23.49 2.31 -9.56
CA PHE A 29 -23.36 1.39 -10.70
C PHE A 29 -21.99 1.47 -11.38
N SER A 30 -21.19 2.48 -11.06
CA SER A 30 -19.88 2.72 -11.66
C SER A 30 -18.94 3.44 -10.68
N LEU A 31 -17.66 3.53 -11.03
CA LEU A 31 -16.70 4.33 -10.26
C LEU A 31 -16.95 5.82 -10.44
N GLU A 32 -17.46 6.23 -11.60
CA GLU A 32 -17.81 7.60 -11.94
C GLU A 32 -19.00 8.07 -11.09
N ASP A 33 -20.04 7.24 -10.96
CA ASP A 33 -21.19 7.49 -10.08
C ASP A 33 -20.75 7.68 -8.62
N LEU A 34 -19.74 6.91 -8.21
CA LEU A 34 -19.17 7.00 -6.86
C LEU A 34 -18.36 8.28 -6.70
N ALA A 35 -17.54 8.62 -7.70
CA ALA A 35 -16.74 9.83 -7.73
C ALA A 35 -17.61 11.09 -7.66
N ASP A 36 -18.69 11.15 -8.44
CA ASP A 36 -19.61 12.30 -8.46
C ASP A 36 -20.28 12.55 -7.11
N ARG A 37 -20.50 11.50 -6.30
CA ARG A 37 -21.08 11.62 -4.95
C ARG A 37 -20.08 11.97 -3.87
N ILE A 38 -18.81 11.63 -4.08
CA ILE A 38 -17.71 11.87 -3.15
C ILE A 38 -17.10 13.26 -3.38
N GLY A 39 -17.09 13.73 -4.63
CA GLY A 39 -16.45 14.98 -5.02
C GLY A 39 -14.94 14.84 -5.23
N GLU A 40 -14.23 15.98 -5.20
CA GLU A 40 -12.84 16.06 -5.67
C GLU A 40 -11.80 15.37 -4.76
N ARG A 41 -12.13 15.11 -3.48
CA ARG A 41 -11.19 14.55 -2.50
C ARG A 41 -11.77 13.29 -1.86
N PRO A 42 -11.50 12.11 -2.42
CA PRO A 42 -12.03 10.87 -1.87
C PRO A 42 -11.36 10.48 -0.56
N ASP A 43 -12.18 10.29 0.47
CA ASP A 43 -11.79 9.69 1.75
C ASP A 43 -12.36 8.27 1.90
N ARG A 44 -11.63 7.43 2.66
CA ARG A 44 -11.96 6.01 2.86
C ARG A 44 -13.33 5.82 3.50
N ALA A 45 -13.68 6.64 4.50
CA ALA A 45 -14.91 6.48 5.28
C ALA A 45 -16.14 6.70 4.40
N ARG A 46 -16.09 7.70 3.51
CA ARG A 46 -17.16 7.99 2.57
C ARG A 46 -17.33 6.90 1.51
N VAL A 47 -16.23 6.35 0.99
CA VAL A 47 -16.29 5.18 0.08
C VAL A 47 -16.94 3.99 0.80
N GLU A 48 -16.52 3.71 2.03
CA GLU A 48 -17.07 2.61 2.83
C GLU A 48 -18.56 2.80 3.15
N GLU A 49 -19.01 4.01 3.45
CA GLU A 49 -20.44 4.31 3.66
C GLU A 49 -21.29 4.04 2.39
N LEU A 50 -20.78 4.43 1.21
CA LEU A 50 -21.51 4.34 -0.05
C LEU A 50 -21.48 2.93 -0.67
N VAL A 51 -20.40 2.17 -0.45
CA VAL A 51 -20.16 0.85 -1.08
C VAL A 51 -20.28 -0.31 -0.09
N GLY A 52 -20.07 -0.08 1.20
CA GLY A 52 -19.84 -1.11 2.20
C GLY A 52 -21.05 -1.99 2.55
N GLY A 53 -22.23 -1.77 1.97
CA GLY A 53 -23.44 -2.55 2.29
C GLY A 53 -23.54 -3.92 1.60
N GLU A 54 -23.01 -4.07 0.38
CA GLU A 54 -23.24 -5.28 -0.44
C GLU A 54 -21.96 -5.74 -1.15
N ALA A 55 -21.65 -7.05 -1.05
CA ALA A 55 -20.45 -7.64 -1.67
C ALA A 55 -20.49 -7.57 -3.21
N SER A 56 -21.68 -7.72 -3.81
CA SER A 56 -21.91 -7.61 -5.25
C SER A 56 -21.52 -6.23 -5.80
N GLN A 57 -21.73 -5.16 -5.02
CA GLN A 57 -21.38 -3.80 -5.42
C GLN A 57 -19.86 -3.60 -5.43
N ILE A 58 -19.15 -4.20 -4.45
CA ILE A 58 -17.68 -4.21 -4.43
C ILE A 58 -17.12 -4.95 -5.64
N GLU A 59 -17.65 -6.14 -5.95
CA GLU A 59 -17.22 -6.94 -7.10
C GLU A 59 -17.44 -6.20 -8.42
N LEU A 60 -18.58 -5.52 -8.57
CA LEU A 60 -18.87 -4.70 -9.75
C LEU A 60 -17.81 -3.61 -9.94
N LEU A 61 -17.52 -2.82 -8.90
CA LEU A 61 -16.55 -1.72 -8.96
C LEU A 61 -15.11 -2.21 -9.19
N LEU A 62 -14.76 -3.40 -8.70
CA LEU A 62 -13.45 -4.01 -8.96
C LEU A 62 -13.26 -4.41 -10.42
N SER A 63 -14.34 -4.82 -11.09
CA SER A 63 -14.31 -5.20 -12.51
C SER A 63 -14.09 -3.99 -13.44
N SER A 64 -14.45 -2.78 -13.00
CA SER A 64 -14.30 -1.53 -13.76
C SER A 64 -12.83 -1.14 -13.98
N GLN A 65 -12.57 -0.36 -15.03
CA GLN A 65 -11.27 0.26 -15.29
C GLN A 65 -11.29 1.73 -14.86
N PRO A 66 -10.64 2.10 -13.72
CA PRO A 66 -10.62 3.49 -13.28
C PRO A 66 -9.83 4.36 -14.25
N ASP A 67 -10.34 5.56 -14.50
CA ASP A 67 -9.54 6.66 -15.01
C ASP A 67 -8.66 7.26 -13.88
N LYS A 68 -7.92 8.33 -14.17
CA LYS A 68 -7.07 8.99 -13.17
C LYS A 68 -7.85 9.56 -11.99
N ARG A 69 -9.11 9.97 -12.20
CA ARG A 69 -9.95 10.56 -11.14
C ARG A 69 -10.44 9.48 -10.18
N CYS A 70 -10.71 8.28 -10.70
CA CYS A 70 -11.24 7.17 -9.94
C CYS A 70 -10.18 6.24 -9.34
N ALA A 71 -8.89 6.43 -9.65
CA ALA A 71 -7.83 5.53 -9.22
C ALA A 71 -7.76 5.36 -7.69
N MET A 72 -7.86 6.46 -6.92
CA MET A 72 -7.87 6.40 -5.45
C MET A 72 -9.14 5.72 -4.92
N ILE A 73 -10.30 6.01 -5.50
CA ILE A 73 -11.57 5.39 -5.13
C ILE A 73 -11.50 3.88 -5.33
N TRP A 74 -10.99 3.45 -6.49
CA TRP A 74 -10.74 2.04 -6.78
C TRP A 74 -9.76 1.42 -5.78
N GLY A 75 -8.73 2.17 -5.38
CA GLY A 75 -7.80 1.79 -4.31
C GLY A 75 -8.50 1.48 -2.99
N TYR A 76 -9.40 2.35 -2.52
CA TYR A 76 -10.19 2.10 -1.32
C TYR A 76 -11.11 0.89 -1.46
N VAL A 77 -11.80 0.74 -2.60
CA VAL A 77 -12.66 -0.42 -2.89
C VAL A 77 -11.85 -1.72 -2.85
N SER A 78 -10.62 -1.72 -3.38
CA SER A 78 -9.72 -2.87 -3.34
C SER A 78 -9.35 -3.29 -1.92
N SER A 79 -9.15 -2.32 -1.02
CA SER A 79 -8.89 -2.58 0.39
C SER A 79 -10.11 -3.16 1.09
N LEU A 80 -11.30 -2.56 0.90
CA LEU A 80 -12.55 -3.05 1.48
C LEU A 80 -12.86 -4.48 1.03
N ALA A 81 -12.60 -4.80 -0.24
CA ALA A 81 -12.76 -6.15 -0.76
C ALA A 81 -11.81 -7.14 -0.09
N ALA A 82 -10.53 -6.79 0.01
CA ALA A 82 -9.51 -7.65 0.60
C ALA A 82 -9.74 -7.88 2.10
N GLU A 83 -10.22 -6.88 2.82
CA GLU A 83 -10.53 -6.94 4.26
C GLU A 83 -11.72 -7.85 4.56
N ARG A 84 -12.67 -7.99 3.62
CA ARG A 84 -13.86 -8.85 3.74
C ARG A 84 -13.63 -10.27 3.22
N SER A 85 -12.58 -10.47 2.43
CA SER A 85 -12.30 -11.76 1.82
C SER A 85 -11.60 -12.69 2.82
N PRO A 86 -12.09 -13.93 3.01
CA PRO A 86 -11.40 -14.93 3.83
C PRO A 86 -10.14 -15.49 3.15
N LEU A 87 -9.97 -15.25 1.84
CA LEU A 87 -8.86 -15.73 1.03
C LEU A 87 -8.06 -14.55 0.44
N PRO A 88 -6.78 -14.74 0.09
CA PRO A 88 -6.02 -13.71 -0.63
C PRO A 88 -6.71 -13.31 -1.94
N LEU A 89 -7.00 -12.02 -2.08
CA LEU A 89 -7.69 -11.46 -3.23
C LEU A 89 -6.70 -11.18 -4.36
N ARG A 90 -6.87 -11.83 -5.50
CA ARG A 90 -6.10 -11.53 -6.72
C ARG A 90 -6.74 -10.35 -7.43
N LEU A 91 -5.94 -9.32 -7.71
CA LEU A 91 -6.42 -8.09 -8.36
C LEU A 91 -5.57 -7.73 -9.58
N PRO A 92 -6.15 -7.03 -10.56
CA PRO A 92 -5.39 -6.50 -11.69
C PRO A 92 -4.45 -5.39 -11.26
N ALA A 93 -3.37 -5.20 -12.02
CA ALA A 93 -2.38 -4.15 -11.78
C ALA A 93 -2.98 -2.76 -12.04
N ARG A 94 -3.17 -1.97 -10.98
CA ARG A 94 -3.69 -0.60 -11.01
C ARG A 94 -2.99 0.28 -9.99
N ASP A 95 -3.09 1.59 -10.17
CA ASP A 95 -2.59 2.54 -9.18
C ASP A 95 -3.41 2.42 -7.88
N TYR A 96 -2.79 2.76 -6.75
CA TYR A 96 -3.45 2.80 -5.44
C TYR A 96 -4.05 1.47 -4.93
N VAL A 97 -3.70 0.31 -5.51
CA VAL A 97 -4.20 -0.97 -4.99
C VAL A 97 -3.82 -1.11 -3.51
N GLY A 98 -4.77 -1.44 -2.65
CA GLY A 98 -4.55 -1.57 -1.21
C GLY A 98 -4.34 -0.23 -0.49
N LEU A 99 -4.86 0.88 -1.05
CA LEU A 99 -4.86 2.19 -0.38
C LEU A 99 -5.55 2.09 0.98
N GLU A 100 -4.83 2.46 2.04
CA GLU A 100 -5.30 2.37 3.43
C GLU A 100 -5.79 0.98 3.85
N LEU A 101 -5.17 -0.09 3.31
CA LEU A 101 -5.47 -1.46 3.71
C LEU A 101 -5.24 -1.66 5.21
N ALA A 102 -6.27 -2.12 5.93
CA ALA A 102 -6.22 -2.38 7.37
C ALA A 102 -6.06 -3.88 7.70
N GLY A 103 -6.43 -4.78 6.78
CA GLY A 103 -6.45 -6.23 6.98
C GLY A 103 -6.51 -7.00 5.67
N GLY A 104 -6.61 -8.33 5.74
CA GLY A 104 -6.72 -9.17 4.54
C GLY A 104 -5.40 -9.35 3.78
N SER A 105 -5.51 -9.89 2.56
CA SER A 105 -4.35 -10.16 1.71
C SER A 105 -4.66 -9.89 0.24
N ILE A 106 -3.76 -9.20 -0.45
CA ILE A 106 -3.85 -8.89 -1.88
C ILE A 106 -2.68 -9.55 -2.61
N ILE A 107 -2.95 -10.13 -3.78
CA ILE A 107 -1.94 -10.67 -4.69
C ILE A 107 -2.05 -9.97 -6.04
N LEU A 108 -0.93 -9.48 -6.56
CA LEU A 108 -0.81 -8.81 -7.85
C LEU A 108 0.24 -9.50 -8.71
N GLU A 109 -0.03 -9.65 -10.00
CA GLU A 109 1.00 -10.06 -10.97
C GLU A 109 2.05 -8.97 -11.17
N LYS A 110 1.63 -7.70 -11.22
CA LYS A 110 2.48 -6.51 -11.32
C LYS A 110 1.92 -5.37 -10.47
N GLY A 111 2.78 -4.54 -9.91
CA GLY A 111 2.38 -3.33 -9.21
C GLY A 111 2.42 -2.12 -10.13
N ARG A 112 1.51 -1.17 -9.93
CA ARG A 112 1.64 0.20 -10.48
C ARG A 112 2.03 1.16 -9.36
N ASP A 113 1.71 2.43 -9.50
CA ASP A 113 2.13 3.45 -8.54
C ASP A 113 1.22 3.40 -7.30
N HIS A 114 1.74 3.83 -6.15
CA HIS A 114 0.98 3.99 -4.91
C HIS A 114 0.37 2.69 -4.31
N VAL A 115 0.82 1.51 -4.74
CA VAL A 115 0.34 0.24 -4.17
C VAL A 115 0.68 0.18 -2.68
N GLY A 116 -0.31 -0.11 -1.83
CA GLY A 116 -0.15 -0.18 -0.37
C GLY A 116 0.07 1.17 0.32
N GLU A 117 -0.23 2.28 -0.35
CA GLU A 117 -0.13 3.60 0.28
C GLU A 117 -1.00 3.70 1.54
N ARG A 118 -0.44 4.26 2.61
CA ARG A 118 -1.08 4.50 3.91
C ARG A 118 -1.66 3.25 4.59
N MET A 119 -1.29 2.03 4.16
CA MET A 119 -1.74 0.79 4.79
C MET A 119 -1.34 0.71 6.27
N SER A 120 -2.23 0.16 7.10
CA SER A 120 -2.04 -0.01 8.55
C SER A 120 -1.99 -1.49 8.97
N GLY A 121 -2.40 -2.40 8.10
CA GLY A 121 -2.37 -3.85 8.32
C GLY A 121 -2.53 -4.64 7.04
N GLY A 122 -2.76 -5.94 7.14
CA GLY A 122 -2.86 -6.83 5.98
C GLY A 122 -1.51 -7.12 5.30
N ARG A 123 -1.59 -7.77 4.13
CA ARG A 123 -0.42 -8.17 3.33
C ARG A 123 -0.65 -7.94 1.85
N ILE A 124 0.35 -7.40 1.15
CA ILE A 124 0.34 -7.27 -0.32
C ILE A 124 1.53 -8.03 -0.89
N LYS A 125 1.27 -8.98 -1.79
CA LYS A 125 2.29 -9.70 -2.56
C LYS A 125 2.20 -9.28 -4.02
N ILE A 126 3.31 -8.80 -4.56
CA ILE A 126 3.47 -8.42 -5.97
C ILE A 126 4.49 -9.38 -6.59
N GLU A 127 4.06 -10.18 -7.56
CA GLU A 127 4.91 -11.18 -8.22
C GLU A 127 5.95 -10.52 -9.13
N GLY A 128 5.60 -9.40 -9.76
CA GLY A 128 6.48 -8.54 -10.54
C GLY A 128 7.00 -7.31 -9.79
N ALA A 129 7.54 -6.36 -10.55
CA ALA A 129 7.97 -5.07 -10.01
C ALA A 129 6.75 -4.15 -9.74
N ALA A 130 6.89 -3.30 -8.73
CA ALA A 130 5.98 -2.20 -8.44
C ALA A 130 6.44 -0.89 -9.11
N GLY A 131 5.52 0.05 -9.25
CA GLY A 131 5.78 1.41 -9.70
C GLY A 131 6.39 2.28 -8.60
N ASP A 132 6.15 3.58 -8.70
CA ASP A 132 6.59 4.58 -7.73
C ASP A 132 5.73 4.55 -6.45
N TYR A 133 6.26 5.06 -5.34
CA TYR A 133 5.52 5.23 -4.08
C TYR A 133 4.96 3.95 -3.44
N LEU A 134 5.52 2.78 -3.76
CA LEU A 134 5.16 1.51 -3.13
C LEU A 134 5.19 1.63 -1.59
N GLY A 135 4.08 1.40 -0.91
CA GLY A 135 4.01 1.45 0.55
C GLY A 135 4.27 2.84 1.15
N GLN A 136 4.06 3.93 0.39
CA GLN A 136 4.18 5.28 0.91
C GLN A 136 3.33 5.46 2.18
N GLU A 137 3.89 6.10 3.20
CA GLU A 137 3.21 6.46 4.45
C GLU A 137 2.61 5.28 5.23
N MET A 138 3.01 4.04 4.93
CA MET A 138 2.50 2.86 5.62
C MET A 138 2.84 2.89 7.13
N LYS A 139 1.89 2.45 7.95
CA LYS A 139 1.95 2.42 9.42
C LYS A 139 2.06 0.99 9.96
N GLY A 140 1.68 -0.01 9.17
CA GLY A 140 1.67 -1.41 9.57
C GLY A 140 1.41 -2.34 8.38
N GLY A 141 1.34 -3.63 8.64
CA GLY A 141 1.21 -4.67 7.61
C GLY A 141 2.53 -4.98 6.88
N GLY A 142 2.42 -5.69 5.76
CA GLY A 142 3.57 -6.25 5.04
C GLY A 142 3.45 -6.20 3.52
N ILE A 143 4.50 -5.76 2.84
CA ILE A 143 4.58 -5.76 1.37
C ILE A 143 5.76 -6.61 0.89
N VAL A 144 5.54 -7.47 -0.10
CA VAL A 144 6.59 -8.18 -0.84
C VAL A 144 6.46 -7.85 -2.32
N ALA A 145 7.54 -7.37 -2.96
CA ALA A 145 7.58 -7.10 -4.40
C ALA A 145 8.86 -7.67 -5.03
N ALA A 146 8.82 -8.02 -6.32
CA ALA A 146 10.03 -8.48 -7.02
C ALA A 146 11.02 -7.34 -7.33
N GLY A 147 10.54 -6.10 -7.38
CA GLY A 147 11.32 -4.89 -7.58
C GLY A 147 10.44 -3.67 -7.33
N CYS A 148 11.01 -2.48 -7.26
CA CYS A 148 10.23 -1.24 -7.20
C CYS A 148 10.95 -0.08 -7.86
N ARG A 149 10.20 0.93 -8.29
CA ARG A 149 10.76 2.20 -8.77
C ARG A 149 11.04 3.15 -7.61
N ASP A 150 10.85 4.44 -7.80
CA ASP A 150 11.30 5.49 -6.91
C ASP A 150 10.34 5.69 -5.73
N TYR A 151 10.84 6.26 -4.63
CA TYR A 151 10.05 6.63 -3.45
C TYR A 151 9.34 5.48 -2.73
N ALA A 152 9.75 4.23 -2.95
CA ALA A 152 9.23 3.10 -2.18
C ALA A 152 9.45 3.33 -0.68
N PHE A 153 8.41 3.09 0.11
CA PHE A 153 8.35 3.26 1.57
C PHE A 153 8.66 4.68 2.06
N ARG A 154 8.42 5.70 1.22
CA ARG A 154 8.51 7.10 1.61
C ARG A 154 7.63 7.39 2.82
N GLN A 155 8.17 8.09 3.83
CA GLN A 155 7.51 8.49 5.08
C GLN A 155 6.85 7.32 5.84
N MET A 156 7.40 6.11 5.70
CA MET A 156 6.97 4.94 6.45
C MET A 156 7.07 5.20 7.97
N LYS A 157 6.09 4.68 8.72
CA LYS A 157 5.97 4.81 10.19
C LYS A 157 6.01 3.46 10.89
N GLY A 158 5.70 2.37 10.19
CA GLY A 158 5.68 1.02 10.75
C GLY A 158 5.35 -0.05 9.71
N GLY A 159 5.36 -1.31 10.13
CA GLY A 159 5.21 -2.48 9.24
C GLY A 159 6.54 -2.97 8.65
N TRP A 160 6.47 -3.74 7.58
CA TRP A 160 7.65 -4.26 6.91
C TRP A 160 7.50 -4.34 5.38
N GLY A 161 8.62 -4.19 4.68
CA GLY A 161 8.71 -4.28 3.22
C GLY A 161 9.87 -5.15 2.78
N VAL A 162 9.65 -6.05 1.82
CA VAL A 162 10.69 -6.86 1.18
C VAL A 162 10.68 -6.64 -0.33
N VAL A 163 11.79 -6.15 -0.88
CA VAL A 163 12.02 -6.05 -2.32
C VAL A 163 13.03 -7.12 -2.71
N LYS A 164 12.62 -8.10 -3.52
CA LYS A 164 13.46 -9.26 -3.86
C LYS A 164 14.55 -8.94 -4.90
N GLY A 165 14.33 -7.94 -5.72
CA GLY A 165 15.29 -7.43 -6.70
C GLY A 165 15.75 -6.04 -6.30
N ASP A 166 15.91 -5.18 -7.30
CA ASP A 166 16.38 -3.82 -7.12
C ASP A 166 15.27 -2.86 -6.68
N ALA A 167 15.69 -1.82 -5.97
CA ALA A 167 14.87 -0.67 -5.62
C ALA A 167 15.38 0.60 -6.32
N GLY A 168 14.46 1.49 -6.69
CA GLY A 168 14.78 2.79 -7.28
C GLY A 168 15.38 3.79 -6.28
N LYS A 169 15.27 5.07 -6.64
CA LYS A 169 15.78 6.21 -5.88
C LYS A 169 14.89 6.49 -4.67
N PHE A 170 15.45 7.18 -3.67
CA PHE A 170 14.68 7.70 -2.53
C PHE A 170 13.97 6.62 -1.70
N LEU A 171 14.47 5.38 -1.74
CA LEU A 171 13.96 4.28 -0.92
C LEU A 171 13.95 4.68 0.56
N GLY A 172 12.80 4.59 1.22
CA GLY A 172 12.66 4.92 2.64
C GLY A 172 12.90 6.39 2.97
N LEU A 173 12.68 7.33 2.03
CA LEU A 173 12.80 8.77 2.28
C LEU A 173 11.92 9.19 3.45
N GLY A 174 12.49 9.82 4.49
CA GLY A 174 11.76 10.29 5.66
C GLY A 174 11.28 9.16 6.58
N ASN A 175 11.77 7.92 6.41
CA ASN A 175 11.34 6.78 7.20
C ASN A 175 11.50 7.06 8.70
N SER A 176 10.46 6.75 9.46
CA SER A 176 10.34 6.99 10.90
C SER A 176 9.91 5.74 11.68
N GLY A 177 9.94 4.57 11.04
CA GLY A 177 9.71 3.29 11.71
C GLY A 177 9.69 2.09 10.76
N GLY A 178 9.40 0.91 11.30
CA GLY A 178 9.31 -0.32 10.49
C GLY A 178 10.65 -0.82 9.94
N ARG A 179 10.56 -1.79 9.02
CA ARG A 179 11.72 -2.54 8.48
C ARG A 179 11.62 -2.71 6.98
N ILE A 180 12.63 -2.28 6.25
CA ILE A 180 12.73 -2.44 4.79
C ILE A 180 13.94 -3.33 4.49
N ALA A 181 13.76 -4.36 3.68
CA ALA A 181 14.82 -5.23 3.21
C ALA A 181 14.82 -5.31 1.68
N VAL A 182 15.98 -5.04 1.07
CA VAL A 182 16.20 -5.14 -0.38
C VAL A 182 17.23 -6.21 -0.64
N GLN A 183 16.88 -7.22 -1.42
CA GLN A 183 17.78 -8.31 -1.80
C GLN A 183 18.66 -7.96 -3.00
N GLY A 184 18.27 -7.00 -3.84
CA GLY A 184 19.13 -6.41 -4.87
C GLY A 184 19.88 -5.17 -4.36
N SER A 185 20.14 -4.26 -5.28
CA SER A 185 20.75 -2.94 -5.01
C SER A 185 19.67 -1.86 -4.93
N CYS A 186 19.99 -0.73 -4.29
CA CYS A 186 19.16 0.48 -4.34
C CYS A 186 19.90 1.64 -5.02
N ARG A 187 19.14 2.56 -5.63
CA ARG A 187 19.72 3.75 -6.28
C ARG A 187 19.97 4.87 -5.27
N GLU A 188 20.15 6.10 -5.73
CA GLU A 188 20.63 7.21 -4.92
C GLU A 188 19.64 7.60 -3.81
N ARG A 189 20.18 8.17 -2.72
CA ARG A 189 19.44 8.80 -1.62
C ARG A 189 18.48 7.86 -0.89
N ALA A 190 18.79 6.57 -0.84
CA ALA A 190 18.13 5.66 0.09
C ALA A 190 18.32 6.14 1.54
N GLY A 191 17.26 6.11 2.35
CA GLY A 191 17.28 6.59 3.74
C GLY A 191 17.43 8.11 3.90
N TRP A 192 17.21 8.93 2.86
CA TRP A 192 17.27 10.39 2.98
C TRP A 192 16.28 10.89 4.04
N MET A 193 16.75 11.66 5.03
CA MET A 193 15.96 12.17 6.17
C MET A 193 15.35 11.06 7.05
N MET A 194 15.95 9.87 7.09
CA MET A 194 15.53 8.80 7.99
C MET A 194 15.67 9.23 9.46
N ARG A 195 14.64 8.97 10.26
CA ARG A 195 14.53 9.35 11.68
C ARG A 195 14.52 8.14 12.62
N ALA A 196 13.99 7.01 12.15
CA ALA A 196 13.96 5.74 12.88
C ALA A 196 13.66 4.58 11.90
N GLY A 197 13.64 3.35 12.42
CA GLY A 197 13.41 2.13 11.62
C GLY A 197 14.71 1.46 11.16
N ARG A 198 14.58 0.44 10.31
CA ARG A 198 15.72 -0.33 9.76
C ARG A 198 15.62 -0.44 8.25
N LEU A 199 16.72 -0.18 7.56
CA LEU A 199 16.89 -0.41 6.13
C LEU A 199 18.08 -1.36 5.92
N PHE A 200 17.81 -2.51 5.31
CA PHE A 200 18.82 -3.48 4.90
C PHE A 200 18.87 -3.58 3.38
N VAL A 201 20.06 -3.51 2.81
CA VAL A 201 20.32 -3.67 1.37
C VAL A 201 21.41 -4.72 1.20
N ARG A 202 21.11 -5.81 0.49
CA ARG A 202 22.08 -6.89 0.25
C ARG A 202 23.09 -6.53 -0.84
N GLY A 203 22.67 -5.83 -1.88
CA GLY A 203 23.56 -5.33 -2.93
C GLY A 203 24.22 -4.01 -2.54
N ASP A 204 24.41 -3.16 -3.55
CA ASP A 204 25.00 -1.84 -3.42
C ASP A 204 23.93 -0.77 -3.17
N ALA A 205 24.35 0.35 -2.59
CA ALA A 205 23.56 1.56 -2.46
C ALA A 205 24.22 2.72 -3.21
N GLY A 206 23.41 3.48 -3.94
CA GLY A 206 23.88 4.65 -4.69
C GLY A 206 24.38 5.80 -3.80
N GLU A 207 24.72 6.91 -4.44
CA GLU A 207 25.23 8.10 -3.75
C GLU A 207 24.24 8.66 -2.71
N TYR A 208 24.76 9.34 -1.70
CA TYR A 208 23.98 10.04 -0.69
C TYR A 208 23.07 9.13 0.17
N LEU A 209 23.46 7.87 0.37
CA LEU A 209 22.84 6.98 1.34
C LEU A 209 22.75 7.67 2.71
N GLY A 210 21.58 7.70 3.33
CA GLY A 210 21.40 8.27 4.68
C GLY A 210 21.65 9.79 4.76
N LEU A 211 21.56 10.53 3.65
CA LEU A 211 21.66 12.00 3.63
C LEU A 211 20.72 12.60 4.68
N LEU A 212 21.22 13.55 5.50
CA LEU A 212 20.41 14.24 6.54
C LEU A 212 19.66 13.30 7.52
N MET A 213 20.10 12.05 7.68
CA MET A 213 19.53 11.11 8.65
C MET A 213 19.73 11.64 10.07
N SER A 214 18.70 11.52 10.92
CA SER A 214 18.75 11.90 12.34
C SER A 214 18.60 10.70 13.29
N GLY A 215 18.28 9.52 12.77
CA GLY A 215 18.15 8.30 13.57
C GLY A 215 17.74 7.09 12.72
N GLY A 216 17.76 5.89 13.33
CA GLY A 216 17.53 4.62 12.66
C GLY A 216 18.81 3.85 12.31
N GLU A 217 18.66 2.76 11.56
CA GLU A 217 19.76 1.89 11.14
C GLU A 217 19.70 1.61 9.64
N ILE A 218 20.83 1.80 8.96
CA ILE A 218 21.04 1.43 7.56
C ILE A 218 22.21 0.45 7.49
N MET A 219 21.99 -0.70 6.86
CA MET A 219 22.98 -1.74 6.67
C MET A 219 23.05 -2.12 5.19
N VAL A 220 24.22 -1.96 4.57
CA VAL A 220 24.48 -2.31 3.18
C VAL A 220 25.56 -3.40 3.14
N ARG A 221 25.32 -4.50 2.43
CA ARG A 221 26.32 -5.58 2.31
C ARG A 221 27.29 -5.39 1.14
N GLY A 222 26.95 -4.52 0.18
CA GLY A 222 27.84 -4.09 -0.89
C GLY A 222 28.52 -2.75 -0.58
N GLU A 223 28.73 -1.97 -1.62
CA GLU A 223 29.25 -0.60 -1.54
C GLU A 223 28.13 0.40 -1.26
N ALA A 224 28.38 1.34 -0.35
CA ALA A 224 27.61 2.57 -0.25
C ALA A 224 28.37 3.68 -0.98
N GLY A 225 27.77 4.25 -2.03
CA GLY A 225 28.44 5.21 -2.92
C GLY A 225 28.85 6.53 -2.25
N ARG A 226 29.30 7.48 -3.07
CA ARG A 226 29.79 8.81 -2.64
C ARG A 226 28.86 9.46 -1.61
N ARG A 227 29.43 10.12 -0.60
CA ARG A 227 28.68 10.93 0.38
C ARG A 227 27.67 10.12 1.20
N ALA A 228 27.95 8.85 1.48
CA ALA A 228 27.21 8.08 2.46
C ALA A 228 27.25 8.78 3.84
N GLY A 229 26.09 8.90 4.49
CA GLY A 229 25.93 9.59 5.77
C GLY A 229 26.11 11.11 5.72
N TRP A 230 26.16 11.72 4.53
CA TRP A 230 26.43 13.16 4.42
C TRP A 230 25.44 14.00 5.22
N ARG A 231 25.96 14.87 6.10
CA ARG A 231 25.18 15.71 7.03
C ARG A 231 24.23 14.91 7.93
N SER A 232 24.52 13.64 8.23
CA SER A 232 23.78 12.89 9.24
C SER A 232 23.99 13.52 10.62
N LYS A 233 22.91 13.62 11.40
CA LYS A 233 22.90 14.11 12.78
C LYS A 233 22.73 12.99 13.82
N GLY A 234 22.52 11.76 13.38
CA GLY A 234 22.33 10.59 14.22
C GLY A 234 21.96 9.34 13.43
N GLY A 235 21.81 8.22 14.13
CA GLY A 235 21.59 6.90 13.52
C GLY A 235 22.87 6.11 13.28
N ARG A 236 22.75 4.93 12.67
CA ARG A 236 23.89 4.07 12.32
C ARG A 236 23.84 3.71 10.84
N ILE A 237 24.95 3.87 10.15
CA ILE A 237 25.14 3.45 8.77
C ILE A 237 26.33 2.51 8.74
N ALA A 238 26.12 1.29 8.23
CA ALA A 238 27.18 0.32 8.00
C ALA A 238 27.17 -0.18 6.56
N ALA A 239 28.34 -0.29 5.95
CA ALA A 239 28.53 -0.83 4.60
C ALA A 239 29.80 -1.68 4.54
N SER A 240 29.92 -2.60 3.57
CA SER A 240 31.19 -3.32 3.37
C SER A 240 32.28 -2.42 2.79
N ARG A 241 31.91 -1.42 2.00
CA ARG A 241 32.81 -0.38 1.49
C ARG A 241 32.07 0.95 1.37
N PHE A 242 32.80 2.04 1.49
CA PHE A 242 32.28 3.38 1.25
C PHE A 242 32.98 4.06 0.08
N GLY A 243 32.18 4.75 -0.74
CA GLY A 243 32.66 5.69 -1.74
C GLY A 243 33.26 6.95 -1.11
N PRO A 244 33.81 7.85 -1.93
CA PRO A 244 34.49 9.05 -1.44
C PRO A 244 33.55 9.98 -0.65
N GLU A 245 34.13 10.76 0.27
CA GLU A 245 33.43 11.75 1.08
C GLU A 245 32.32 11.15 1.99
N ALA A 246 32.45 9.88 2.39
CA ALA A 246 31.59 9.30 3.41
C ALA A 246 31.78 9.99 4.77
N ALA A 247 30.73 10.06 5.57
CA ALA A 247 30.77 10.70 6.88
C ALA A 247 31.61 9.89 7.88
N ASP A 248 32.35 10.58 8.76
CA ASP A 248 33.28 9.98 9.73
C ASP A 248 32.64 8.93 10.67
N GLY A 249 31.31 8.96 10.84
CA GLY A 249 30.55 8.00 11.67
C GLY A 249 30.05 6.75 10.94
N ALA A 250 30.40 6.57 9.66
CA ALA A 250 30.02 5.41 8.87
C ALA A 250 30.93 4.20 9.20
N LEU A 251 30.33 3.02 9.38
CA LEU A 251 31.01 1.83 9.89
C LEU A 251 31.28 0.82 8.77
N GLU A 252 32.54 0.42 8.59
CA GLU A 252 32.87 -0.67 7.67
C GLU A 252 32.56 -2.04 8.28
N LEU A 253 31.93 -2.91 7.51
CA LEU A 253 31.73 -4.32 7.85
C LEU A 253 33.02 -5.06 7.51
N GLY A 254 33.76 -5.49 8.54
CA GLY A 254 34.95 -6.33 8.39
C GLY A 254 34.69 -7.70 7.78
#